data_AF-A0A8J5F5G9-F1
#
_entry.id   AF-A0A8J5F5G9-F1
#
_cell.length_a   1.000
_cell.length_b   1.000
_cell.length_c   1.000
_cell.angle_alpha   90.00
_cell.angle_beta   90.00
_cell.angle_gamma   90.00
#
_symmetry.space_group_name_H-M   'P 1'
#
loop_
_entity.id
_entity.type
_entity.pdbx_description
1 polymer ?
#
loop_
_entity_poly.entity_id
_entity_poly.type
_entity_poly.pdbx_seq_one_letter_code
_entity_poly.pdbx_strand_id
1 'polypeptide(L)' 'MGCKHIYEKEPAIHYISTKKPHPRCPVAGCPKILQVGWVVCDALLIIEIDEMRLASAININSTMVEDFYRS' A
#
# COMPACT_ATOMS: atom_id res chain seq x y z
N MET A 1 9.58 -19.98 -5.28
CA MET A 1 9.36 -18.53 -5.50
C MET A 1 7.96 -18.14 -5.04
N GLY A 2 7.85 -17.03 -4.30
CA GLY A 2 6.59 -16.46 -3.77
C GLY A 2 5.75 -15.71 -4.82
N CYS A 3 4.67 -15.05 -4.39
CA CYS A 3 3.87 -14.12 -5.22
C CYS A 3 4.38 -12.69 -5.10
N LYS A 4 4.01 -11.81 -6.06
CA LYS A 4 4.37 -10.38 -6.10
C LYS A 4 3.26 -9.46 -5.55
N HIS A 5 2.39 -9.97 -4.68
CA HIS A 5 1.32 -9.16 -4.11
C HIS A 5 1.86 -8.21 -3.06
N ILE A 6 1.31 -6.99 -3.06
CA ILE A 6 1.69 -5.90 -2.16
C ILE A 6 0.77 -5.93 -0.94
N TYR A 7 1.34 -5.66 0.23
CA TYR A 7 0.63 -5.60 1.50
C TYR A 7 1.16 -4.44 2.34
N GLU A 8 0.38 -4.03 3.33
CA GLU A 8 0.93 -3.28 4.45
C GLU A 8 1.86 -4.18 5.29
N LYS A 9 3.04 -3.67 5.62
CA LYS A 9 4.13 -4.47 6.20
C LYS A 9 3.75 -5.12 7.54
N GLU A 10 3.27 -4.33 8.48
CA GLU A 10 2.99 -4.78 9.85
C GLU A 10 1.81 -5.77 9.89
N PRO A 11 0.65 -5.49 9.24
CA PRO A 11 -0.43 -6.46 9.12
C PRO A 11 0.00 -7.76 8.43
N ALA A 12 0.83 -7.67 7.39
CA ALA A 12 1.32 -8.86 6.69
C ALA A 12 2.21 -9.73 7.59
N ILE A 13 3.17 -9.14 8.29
CA ILE A 13 4.06 -9.87 9.22
C ILE A 13 3.23 -10.50 10.34
N HIS A 14 2.26 -9.76 10.90
CA HIS A 14 1.37 -10.27 11.95
C HIS A 14 0.53 -11.45 11.45
N TYR A 15 -0.08 -11.33 10.27
CA TYR A 15 -0.84 -12.40 9.63
C TYR A 15 0.02 -13.67 9.45
N ILE A 16 1.21 -13.54 8.85
CA ILE A 16 2.11 -14.67 8.60
C ILE A 16 2.51 -15.36 9.92
N SER A 17 2.76 -14.58 10.97
CA SER A 17 3.20 -15.10 12.27
C SER A 17 2.10 -15.84 13.04
N THR A 18 0.84 -15.44 12.84
CA THR A 18 -0.32 -16.00 13.56
C THR A 18 -1.01 -17.14 12.81
N LYS A 19 -1.00 -17.14 11.47
CA LYS A 19 -1.66 -18.15 10.62
C LYS A 19 -0.76 -19.39 10.40
N LYS A 20 -0.69 -20.27 11.40
CA LYS A 20 0.00 -21.57 11.31
C LYS A 20 -0.90 -22.69 10.77
N PRO A 21 -0.36 -23.76 10.17
CA PRO A 21 1.06 -24.03 9.88
C PRO A 21 1.57 -23.40 8.58
N HIS A 22 0.69 -23.10 7.64
CA HIS A 22 1.04 -22.60 6.30
C HIS A 22 0.18 -21.37 5.94
N PRO A 23 0.63 -20.15 6.26
CA PRO A 23 -0.12 -18.94 5.94
C PRO A 23 -0.19 -18.79 4.41
N ARG A 24 -1.39 -18.88 3.83
CA ARG A 24 -1.59 -18.67 2.40
C ARG A 24 -1.69 -17.18 2.08
N CYS A 25 -1.33 -16.82 0.86
CA CYS A 25 -1.59 -15.48 0.34
C CYS A 25 -3.09 -15.15 0.47
N PRO A 26 -3.47 -14.02 1.09
CA PRO A 26 -4.88 -13.66 1.29
C PRO A 26 -5.56 -13.17 0.00
N VAL A 27 -4.79 -12.87 -1.05
CA VAL A 27 -5.34 -12.52 -2.37
C VAL A 27 -6.09 -13.73 -2.94
N ALA A 28 -7.35 -13.52 -3.28
CA ALA A 28 -8.23 -14.55 -3.82
C ALA A 28 -7.59 -15.28 -5.01
N GLY A 29 -7.67 -16.60 -5.01
CA GLY A 29 -7.12 -17.45 -6.08
C GLY A 29 -5.60 -17.63 -6.08
N CYS A 30 -4.85 -16.95 -5.20
CA CYS A 30 -3.40 -17.14 -5.12
C CYS A 30 -3.05 -18.40 -4.31
N PRO A 31 -2.40 -19.42 -4.90
CA PRO A 31 -2.08 -20.67 -4.19
C PRO A 31 -0.82 -20.57 -3.32
N LYS A 32 -0.14 -19.41 -3.30
CA LYS A 32 1.19 -19.28 -2.68
C LYS A 32 1.11 -19.26 -1.15
N ILE A 33 2.08 -19.90 -0.51
CA ILE A 33 2.31 -19.84 0.94
C ILE A 33 3.31 -18.71 1.20
N LEU A 34 3.01 -17.89 2.20
CA LEU A 34 3.82 -16.76 2.63
C LEU A 34 4.85 -17.18 3.67
N GLN A 35 5.99 -16.49 3.68
CA GLN A 35 7.04 -16.63 4.70
C GLN A 35 7.54 -15.23 5.06
N VAL A 36 7.84 -15.00 6.34
CA VAL A 36 8.27 -13.67 6.82
C VAL A 36 9.52 -13.20 6.08
N GLY A 37 10.48 -14.09 5.83
CA GLY A 37 11.72 -13.76 5.11
C GLY A 37 11.55 -13.41 3.64
N TRP A 38 10.35 -13.55 3.07
CA TRP A 38 10.06 -13.18 1.67
C TRP A 38 9.28 -11.87 1.53
N VAL A 39 8.88 -11.26 2.65
CA VAL A 39 8.24 -9.94 2.64
C VAL A 39 9.33 -8.89 2.56
N VAL A 40 9.35 -8.15 1.46
CA VAL A 40 10.30 -7.05 1.21
C VAL A 40 9.52 -5.74 1.03
N CYS A 41 10.10 -4.64 1.51
CA CYS A 41 9.56 -3.31 1.22
C CYS A 41 9.98 -2.91 -0.19
N ASP A 42 9.02 -2.52 -1.02
CA ASP A 42 9.30 -1.92 -2.32
C ASP A 42 9.69 -0.45 -2.11
N ALA A 43 10.95 -0.11 -2.40
CA ALA A 43 11.47 1.24 -2.21
C ALA A 43 10.88 2.24 -3.21
N LEU A 44 10.51 1.81 -4.41
CA LEU A 44 9.91 2.68 -5.42
C LEU A 44 8.46 2.98 -5.06
N LEU A 45 7.72 1.99 -4.56
CA LEU A 45 6.34 2.18 -4.14
C LEU A 45 6.21 3.25 -3.04
N ILE A 46 7.18 3.36 -2.13
CA ILE A 46 7.19 4.40 -1.10
C ILE A 46 7.27 5.79 -1.74
N ILE A 47 8.13 5.96 -2.74
CA ILE A 47 8.32 7.22 -3.46
C ILE A 47 7.04 7.57 -4.22
N GLU A 48 6.47 6.63 -4.97
CA GLU A 48 5.23 6.82 -5.74
C GLU A 48 4.06 7.23 -4.84
N ILE A 49 3.93 6.60 -3.66
CA ILE A 49 2.89 6.96 -2.68
C ILE A 49 3.09 8.41 -2.19
N ASP A 50 4.32 8.81 -1.88
CA ASP A 50 4.62 10.16 -1.41
C ASP A 50 4.39 11.21 -2.50
N GLU A 51 4.78 10.93 -3.75
CA GLU A 51 4.49 11.79 -4.90
C GLU A 51 2.99 11.97 -5.11
N MET A 52 2.21 10.89 -5.04
CA MET A 52 0.75 10.96 -5.13
C MET A 52 0.14 11.78 -4.00
N ARG A 53 0.64 11.64 -2.77
CA ARG A 53 0.20 12.44 -1.61
C ARG A 53 0.50 13.91 -1.81
N LEU A 54 1.70 14.26 -2.27
CA LEU A 54 2.08 15.65 -2.56
C LEU A 54 1.22 16.25 -3.67
N ALA A 55 1.01 15.52 -4.77
CA ALA A 55 0.13 15.95 -5.85
C ALA A 55 -1.31 16.14 -5.35
N SER A 56 -1.82 15.25 -4.50
CA SER A 56 -3.15 15.38 -3.91
C SER A 56 -3.27 16.60 -2.99
N ALA A 57 -2.25 16.91 -2.19
CA ALA A 57 -2.21 18.09 -1.35
C ALA A 57 -2.17 19.39 -2.17
N ILE A 58 -1.37 19.40 -3.24
CA ILE A 58 -1.31 20.53 -4.18
C ILE A 58 -2.68 20.74 -4.85
N ASN A 59 -3.34 19.66 -5.28
CA ASN A 59 -4.67 19.73 -5.88
C ASN A 59 -5.71 20.30 -4.91
N ILE A 60 -5.73 19.85 -3.64
CA ILE A 60 -6.64 20.38 -2.61
C ILE A 60 -6.41 21.89 -2.40
N ASN A 61 -5.17 22.34 -2.39
CA ASN A 61 -4.84 23.77 -2.27
C ASN A 61 -5.24 24.57 -3.53
N SER A 62 -5.19 23.95 -4.70
CA SER A 62 -5.59 24.58 -5.97
C SER A 62 -7.10 24.66 -6.16
N THR A 63 -7.90 23.85 -5.46
CA THR A 63 -9.38 23.94 -5.49
C THR A 63 -9.93 25.09 -4.64
N MET A 64 -9.09 25.84 -3.93
CA MET A 64 -9.48 27.08 -3.26
C MET A 64 -9.54 28.22 -4.29
N VAL A 65 -10.50 28.12 -5.22
CA VAL A 65 -10.84 29.22 -6.14
C VAL A 65 -11.69 30.20 -5.32
N GLU A 66 -11.13 31.36 -4.98
CA GLU A 66 -11.91 32.46 -4.38
C GLU A 66 -12.94 32.95 -5.42
N ASP A 67 -14.21 32.63 -5.20
CA ASP A 67 -15.32 33.26 -5.93
C ASP A 67 -15.39 34.74 -5.55
N PHE A 68 -14.74 35.59 -6.34
CA PHE A 68 -14.96 37.04 -6.28
C PHE A 68 -16.33 37.35 -6.90
N TYR A 69 -17.41 37.24 -6.13
CA TYR A 69 -18.69 37.86 -6.51
C TYR A 69 -18.49 39.38 -6.49
N ARG A 70 -18.29 39.96 -7.68
CA ARG A 70 -18.18 41.40 -7.88
C ARG A 70 -19.55 42.05 -7.69
N SER A 71 -19.56 43.09 -6.84
CA SER A 71 -20.70 43.90 -6.39
C SER A 71 -21.50 44.56 -7.50
#